data_AF-A0A496WSZ6-F1
#
_entry.id   AF-A0A496WSZ6-F1
#
_cell.length_a   1.000
_cell.length_b   1.000
_cell.length_c   1.000
_cell.angle_alpha   90.00
_cell.angle_beta   90.00
_cell.angle_gamma   90.00
#
_symmetry.space_group_name_H-M   'P 1'
#
loop_
_entity.id
_entity.type
_entity.pdbx_description
1 polymer ?
#
loop_
_entity_poly.entity_id
_entity_poly.type
_entity_poly.pdbx_seq_one_letter_code
_entity_poly.pdbx_strand_id
1 'polypeptide(L)'
;PVTEVTTLVDQITPQLADELSRRKTDILMEVNQRNLKYFEAEVDKLDGWADDLKVGLEQAIKEIDKEVREVRRTARAAPDLNEKLHWQKRQRELEKLRSRKRRELFDKQDEVDNRREELIGELEDKLEQKIEEKLLFSLFWEVL
;
A
#
# COMPACT_ATOMS: atom_id res chain seq x y z
N PRO A 1 47.81 -26.18 32.70
CA PRO A 1 46.36 -26.10 32.99
C PRO A 1 45.76 -24.71 32.72
N VAL A 2 46.14 -23.65 33.46
CA VAL A 2 45.54 -22.31 33.28
C VAL A 2 45.82 -21.72 31.88
N THR A 3 47.03 -21.89 31.36
CA THR A 3 47.44 -21.40 30.03
C THR A 3 46.79 -22.15 28.86
N GLU A 4 46.42 -23.42 29.03
CA GLU A 4 45.72 -24.22 28.00
C GLU A 4 44.23 -23.86 27.94
N VAL A 5 43.62 -23.55 29.08
CA VAL A 5 42.22 -23.10 29.13
C VAL A 5 42.08 -21.69 28.53
N THR A 6 43.01 -20.78 28.80
CA THR A 6 43.02 -19.44 28.18
C THR A 6 43.16 -19.49 26.65
N THR A 7 43.99 -20.39 26.14
CA THR A 7 44.24 -20.52 24.69
C THR A 7 43.08 -21.17 23.94
N LEU A 8 42.36 -22.11 24.56
CA LEU A 8 41.11 -22.67 24.01
C LEU A 8 39.95 -21.66 24.03
N VAL A 9 39.81 -20.86 25.08
CA VAL A 9 38.80 -19.80 25.17
C VAL A 9 39.04 -18.71 24.12
N ASP A 10 40.30 -18.34 23.85
CA ASP A 10 40.69 -17.39 22.79
C ASP A 10 40.47 -17.95 21.36
N GLN A 11 40.41 -19.27 21.19
CA GLN A 11 40.14 -19.93 19.90
C GLN A 11 38.65 -20.21 19.64
N ILE A 12 37.85 -20.44 20.69
CA ILE A 12 36.40 -20.73 20.58
C ILE A 12 35.58 -19.44 20.47
N THR A 13 36.04 -18.34 21.07
CA THR A 13 35.40 -17.01 20.97
C THR A 13 35.22 -16.50 19.54
N PRO A 14 36.21 -16.57 18.61
CA PRO A 14 36.00 -16.15 17.22
C PRO A 14 35.04 -17.08 16.47
N GLN A 15 35.09 -18.39 16.69
CA GLN A 15 34.18 -19.35 16.05
C GLN A 15 32.72 -19.15 16.50
N LEU A 16 32.52 -18.87 17.79
CA LEU A 16 31.21 -18.57 18.35
C LEU A 16 30.69 -17.21 17.86
N ALA A 17 31.57 -16.21 17.74
CA ALA A 17 31.23 -14.91 17.18
C ALA A 17 30.86 -15.00 15.70
N ASP A 18 31.58 -15.80 14.92
CA ASP A 18 31.29 -16.04 13.50
C ASP A 18 29.94 -16.74 13.31
N GLU A 19 29.66 -17.79 14.10
CA GLU A 19 28.36 -18.50 14.05
C GLU A 19 27.20 -17.60 14.51
N LEU A 20 27.42 -16.76 15.52
CA LEU A 20 26.44 -15.77 15.97
C LEU A 20 26.14 -14.73 14.88
N SER A 21 27.19 -14.21 14.24
CA SER A 21 27.08 -13.26 13.13
C SER A 21 26.31 -13.88 11.96
N ARG A 22 26.61 -15.13 11.62
CA ARG A 22 25.93 -15.86 10.55
C ARG A 22 24.44 -16.05 10.83
N ARG A 23 24.08 -16.51 12.03
CA ARG A 23 22.67 -16.63 12.45
C ARG A 23 21.95 -15.30 12.45
N LYS A 24 22.62 -14.22 12.85
CA LYS A 24 22.07 -12.86 12.81
C LYS A 24 21.74 -12.46 11.37
N THR A 25 22.67 -12.66 10.43
CA THR A 25 22.43 -12.41 9.01
C THR A 25 21.26 -13.23 8.47
N ASP A 26 21.18 -14.51 8.82
CA ASP A 26 20.09 -15.38 8.36
C ASP A 26 18.71 -14.91 8.85
N ILE A 27 18.60 -14.55 10.14
CA ILE A 27 17.37 -13.99 10.72
C ILE A 27 16.99 -12.68 10.02
N LEU A 28 17.95 -11.78 9.77
CA LEU A 28 17.70 -10.52 9.09
C LEU A 28 17.23 -10.74 7.65
N MET A 29 17.84 -11.68 6.92
CA MET A 29 17.38 -12.06 5.59
C MET A 29 15.94 -12.59 5.62
N GLU A 30 15.59 -13.45 6.57
CA GLU A 30 14.24 -13.99 6.70
C GLU A 30 13.21 -12.89 7.01
N VAL A 31 13.55 -11.96 7.90
CA VAL A 31 12.69 -10.79 8.19
C VAL A 31 12.49 -9.93 6.94
N ASN A 32 13.57 -9.63 6.21
CA ASN A 32 13.51 -8.81 5.01
C ASN A 32 12.68 -9.47 3.89
N GLN A 33 12.85 -10.78 3.68
CA GLN A 33 12.04 -11.55 2.73
C GLN A 33 10.55 -11.55 3.09
N ARG A 34 10.21 -11.66 4.38
CA ARG A 34 8.82 -11.54 4.81
C ARG A 34 8.27 -10.14 4.57
N ASN A 35 9.03 -9.11 4.92
CA ASN A 35 8.64 -7.72 4.67
C ASN A 35 8.41 -7.46 3.18
N LEU A 36 9.27 -7.96 2.30
CA LEU A 36 9.11 -7.86 0.85
C LEU A 36 7.78 -8.49 0.39
N LYS A 37 7.49 -9.73 0.82
CA LYS A 37 6.23 -10.41 0.45
C LYS A 37 4.98 -9.65 0.92
N TYR A 38 5.03 -9.08 2.13
CA TYR A 38 3.92 -8.26 2.63
C TYR A 38 3.75 -6.98 1.83
N PHE A 39 4.86 -6.33 1.47
CA PHE A 39 4.84 -5.12 0.66
C PHE A 39 4.27 -5.39 -0.74
N GLU A 40 4.77 -6.42 -1.44
CA GLU A 40 4.25 -6.83 -2.75
C GLU A 40 2.74 -7.10 -2.71
N ALA A 41 2.26 -7.82 -1.69
CA ALA A 41 0.83 -8.10 -1.54
C ALA A 41 -0.03 -6.85 -1.31
N GLU A 42 0.47 -5.86 -0.55
CA GLU A 42 -0.27 -4.63 -0.32
C GLU A 42 -0.24 -3.72 -1.57
N VAL A 43 0.86 -3.70 -2.32
CA VAL A 43 0.94 -3.03 -3.64
C VAL A 43 -0.08 -3.63 -4.61
N ASP A 44 -0.09 -4.95 -4.77
CA ASP A 44 -1.04 -5.64 -5.67
C ASP A 44 -2.50 -5.33 -5.33
N LYS A 45 -2.80 -5.28 -4.03
CA LYS A 45 -4.13 -4.94 -3.53
C LYS A 45 -4.50 -3.48 -3.79
N LEU A 46 -3.56 -2.54 -3.62
CA LEU A 46 -3.78 -1.13 -3.94
C LEU A 46 -4.02 -0.93 -5.43
N ASP A 47 -3.24 -1.61 -6.27
CA ASP A 47 -3.38 -1.54 -7.73
C ASP A 47 -4.73 -2.11 -8.19
N GLY A 48 -5.12 -3.28 -7.69
CA GLY A 48 -6.43 -3.87 -7.99
C GLY A 48 -7.59 -2.99 -7.53
N TRP A 49 -7.48 -2.41 -6.32
CA TRP A 49 -8.48 -1.48 -5.81
C TRP A 49 -8.57 -0.20 -6.66
N ALA A 50 -7.44 0.35 -7.09
CA ALA A 50 -7.38 1.54 -7.94
C ALA A 50 -8.04 1.28 -9.31
N ASP A 51 -7.77 0.12 -9.91
CA ASP A 51 -8.37 -0.29 -11.18
C ASP A 51 -9.88 -0.46 -11.07
N ASP A 52 -10.36 -1.18 -10.05
CA ASP A 52 -11.80 -1.38 -9.81
C ASP A 52 -12.53 -0.04 -9.61
N LEU A 53 -11.92 0.86 -8.84
CA LEU A 53 -12.47 2.18 -8.55
C LEU A 53 -12.55 3.06 -9.80
N LYS A 54 -11.48 3.05 -10.60
CA LYS A 54 -11.42 3.76 -11.88
C LYS A 54 -12.49 3.26 -12.84
N VAL A 55 -12.56 1.94 -13.05
CA VAL A 55 -13.56 1.33 -13.95
C VAL A 55 -14.98 1.64 -13.48
N GLY A 56 -15.26 1.53 -12.18
CA GLY A 56 -16.57 1.84 -11.61
C GLY A 56 -16.98 3.31 -11.84
N LEU A 57 -16.08 4.26 -11.61
CA LEU A 57 -16.35 5.68 -11.80
C LEU A 57 -16.45 6.07 -13.28
N GLU A 58 -15.59 5.53 -14.14
CA GLU A 58 -15.67 5.74 -15.60
C GLU A 58 -16.99 5.22 -16.18
N GLN A 59 -17.43 4.04 -15.74
CA GLN A 59 -18.71 3.47 -16.14
C GLN A 59 -19.89 4.34 -15.66
N ALA A 60 -19.86 4.82 -14.41
CA ALA A 60 -20.89 5.71 -13.89
C ALA A 60 -20.96 7.05 -14.68
N ILE A 61 -19.81 7.63 -15.02
CA ILE A 61 -19.74 8.84 -15.86
C ILE A 61 -20.31 8.57 -17.26
N LYS A 62 -19.99 7.41 -17.84
CA LYS A 62 -20.49 6.99 -19.16
C LYS A 62 -22.00 6.80 -19.17
N GLU A 63 -22.58 6.27 -18.10
CA GLU A 63 -24.03 6.15 -17.91
C GLU A 63 -24.71 7.51 -17.82
N ILE A 64 -24.15 8.44 -17.03
CA ILE A 64 -24.66 9.82 -16.97
C ILE A 64 -24.59 10.47 -18.36
N ASP A 65 -23.52 10.26 -19.12
CA ASP A 65 -23.39 10.78 -20.49
C ASP A 65 -24.40 10.17 -21.48
N LYS A 66 -24.90 8.95 -21.21
CA LYS A 66 -26.03 8.37 -21.97
C LYS A 66 -27.34 9.03 -21.57
N GLU A 67 -27.61 9.18 -20.27
CA GLU A 67 -28.82 9.85 -19.77
C GLU A 67 -28.91 11.30 -20.26
N VAL A 68 -27.81 12.05 -20.26
CA VAL A 68 -27.78 13.43 -20.79
C VAL A 68 -28.17 13.47 -22.27
N ARG A 69 -27.70 12.50 -23.07
CA ARG A 69 -28.06 12.41 -24.49
C ARG A 69 -29.53 12.07 -24.68
N GLU A 70 -30.07 11.17 -23.88
CA GLU A 70 -31.49 10.78 -23.90
C GLU A 70 -32.41 11.94 -23.48
N VAL A 71 -32.06 12.63 -22.39
CA VAL A 71 -32.77 13.83 -21.93
C VAL A 71 -32.75 14.92 -23.00
N ARG A 72 -31.60 15.16 -23.66
CA ARG A 72 -31.52 16.12 -24.77
C ARG A 72 -32.39 15.72 -25.97
N ARG A 73 -32.48 14.42 -26.29
CA ARG A 73 -33.34 13.92 -27.36
C ARG A 73 -34.82 14.13 -27.01
N THR A 74 -35.22 13.79 -25.79
CA THR A 74 -36.60 13.91 -25.32
C THR A 74 -37.03 15.38 -25.18
N ALA A 75 -36.14 16.24 -24.69
CA ALA A 75 -36.36 17.69 -24.62
C ALA A 75 -36.67 18.33 -25.99
N ARG A 76 -36.05 17.82 -27.07
CA ARG A 76 -36.31 18.30 -28.44
C ARG A 76 -37.70 17.89 -28.95
N ALA A 77 -38.23 16.77 -28.48
CA ALA A 77 -39.54 16.25 -28.85
C ALA A 77 -40.69 16.78 -27.97
N ALA A 78 -40.38 17.55 -26.92
CA ALA A 78 -41.36 18.05 -25.96
C ALA A 78 -42.38 19.03 -26.62
N PRO A 79 -43.69 18.78 -26.50
CA PRO A 79 -44.74 19.56 -27.16
C PRO A 79 -45.08 20.88 -26.45
N ASP A 80 -44.79 21.02 -25.15
CA ASP A 80 -45.14 22.22 -24.38
C ASP A 80 -43.96 22.80 -23.56
N LEU A 81 -44.19 24.01 -23.03
CA LEU A 81 -43.18 24.77 -22.29
C LEU A 81 -42.88 24.16 -20.90
N ASN A 82 -43.85 23.51 -20.28
CA ASN A 82 -43.70 22.92 -18.95
C ASN A 82 -42.79 21.69 -19.03
N GLU A 83 -43.01 20.83 -20.03
CA GLU A 83 -42.13 19.71 -20.31
C GLU A 83 -40.72 20.17 -20.71
N LYS A 84 -40.58 21.20 -21.54
CA LYS A 84 -39.26 21.78 -21.87
C LYS A 84 -38.51 22.26 -20.62
N LEU A 85 -39.21 22.92 -19.69
CA LEU A 85 -38.62 23.37 -18.43
C LEU A 85 -38.21 22.17 -17.53
N HIS A 86 -39.05 21.14 -17.45
CA HIS A 86 -38.74 19.90 -16.74
C HIS A 86 -37.45 19.25 -17.28
N TRP A 87 -37.35 19.09 -18.60
CA TRP A 87 -36.16 18.50 -19.24
C TRP A 87 -34.90 19.35 -19.07
N GLN A 88 -35.00 20.69 -19.12
CA GLN A 88 -33.88 21.58 -18.81
C GLN A 88 -33.39 21.41 -17.36
N LYS A 89 -34.30 21.33 -16.39
CA LYS A 89 -33.94 21.08 -14.98
C LYS A 89 -33.24 19.72 -14.83
N ARG A 90 -33.80 18.65 -15.43
CA ARG A 90 -33.21 17.32 -15.40
C ARG A 90 -31.81 17.31 -16.03
N GLN A 91 -31.63 17.98 -17.16
CA GLN A 91 -30.33 18.10 -17.81
C GLN A 91 -29.30 18.78 -16.89
N ARG A 92 -29.67 19.88 -16.23
CA ARG A 92 -28.78 20.60 -15.30
C ARG A 92 -28.38 19.71 -14.11
N GLU A 93 -29.30 18.93 -13.57
CA GLU A 93 -28.99 18.01 -12.46
C GLU A 93 -28.04 16.88 -12.90
N LEU A 94 -28.21 16.33 -14.10
CA LEU A 94 -27.28 15.34 -14.66
C LEU A 94 -25.89 15.93 -14.93
N GLU A 95 -25.81 17.16 -15.42
CA GLU A 95 -24.54 17.86 -15.63
C GLU A 95 -23.81 18.13 -14.30
N LYS A 96 -24.54 18.51 -13.24
CA LYS A 96 -23.99 18.60 -11.88
C LYS A 96 -23.49 17.25 -11.37
N LEU A 97 -24.27 16.19 -11.55
CA LEU A 97 -23.91 14.84 -11.13
C LEU A 97 -22.63 14.36 -11.83
N ARG A 98 -22.53 14.58 -13.14
CA ARG A 98 -21.33 14.30 -13.94
C ARG A 98 -20.10 15.05 -13.41
N SER A 99 -20.25 16.35 -13.13
CA SER A 99 -19.16 17.17 -12.59
C SER A 99 -18.71 16.66 -11.22
N ARG A 100 -19.64 16.24 -10.36
CA ARG A 100 -19.32 15.61 -9.07
C ARG A 100 -18.57 14.29 -9.25
N LYS A 101 -19.03 13.41 -10.14
CA LYS A 101 -18.35 12.13 -10.41
C LYS A 101 -16.95 12.29 -10.97
N ARG A 102 -16.72 13.32 -11.80
CA ARG A 102 -15.37 13.68 -12.25
C ARG A 102 -14.47 14.13 -11.11
N ARG A 103 -14.96 14.95 -10.18
CA ARG A 103 -14.18 15.33 -9.00
C ARG A 103 -13.85 14.12 -8.13
N GLU A 104 -14.85 13.28 -7.86
CA GLU A 104 -14.69 12.04 -7.10
C GLU A 104 -13.63 11.13 -7.72
N LEU A 105 -13.53 11.06 -9.06
CA LEU A 105 -12.46 10.32 -9.74
C LEU A 105 -11.07 10.88 -9.41
N PHE A 106 -10.88 12.19 -9.40
CA PHE A 106 -9.61 12.81 -9.03
C PHE A 106 -9.31 12.63 -7.54
N ASP A 107 -10.29 12.90 -6.67
CA ASP A 107 -10.12 12.75 -5.22
C ASP A 107 -9.70 11.31 -4.85
N LYS A 108 -10.25 10.32 -5.56
CA LYS A 108 -9.91 8.91 -5.39
C LYS A 108 -8.56 8.52 -5.98
N GLN A 109 -8.12 9.16 -7.06
CA GLN A 109 -6.77 8.98 -7.57
C GLN A 109 -5.74 9.51 -6.57
N ASP A 110 -5.99 10.70 -6.02
CA ASP A 110 -5.13 11.29 -4.99
C ASP A 110 -5.08 10.40 -3.74
N GLU A 111 -6.19 9.78 -3.33
CA GLU A 111 -6.24 8.82 -2.21
C GLU A 111 -5.36 7.58 -2.46
N VAL A 112 -5.39 7.02 -3.67
CA VAL A 112 -4.53 5.89 -4.06
C VAL A 112 -3.06 6.29 -4.02
N ASP A 113 -2.72 7.45 -4.57
CA ASP A 113 -1.33 7.92 -4.63
C ASP A 113 -0.78 8.24 -3.25
N ASN A 114 -1.57 8.88 -2.38
CA ASN A 114 -1.20 9.09 -0.97
C ASN A 114 -0.96 7.76 -0.26
N ARG A 115 -1.81 6.75 -0.50
CA ARG A 115 -1.66 5.44 0.15
C ARG A 115 -0.42 4.68 -0.34
N ARG A 116 -0.03 4.85 -1.61
CA ARG A 116 1.24 4.33 -2.13
C ARG A 116 2.44 5.00 -1.47
N GLU A 117 2.40 6.32 -1.32
CA GLU A 117 3.47 7.07 -0.65
C GLU A 117 3.62 6.62 0.82
N GLU A 118 2.51 6.46 1.54
CA GLU A 118 2.51 5.91 2.91
C GLU A 118 3.16 4.52 2.97
N LEU A 119 2.83 3.64 2.01
CA LEU A 119 3.39 2.28 1.97
C LEU A 119 4.91 2.29 1.71
N ILE A 120 5.39 3.22 0.87
CA ILE A 120 6.83 3.42 0.63
C ILE A 120 7.51 3.89 1.91
N GLY A 121 6.95 4.89 2.60
CA GLY A 121 7.48 5.37 3.87
C GLY A 121 7.55 4.27 4.94
N GLU A 122 6.51 3.44 5.05
CA GLU A 122 6.53 2.28 5.96
C GLU A 122 7.62 1.25 5.60
N LEU A 123 7.92 1.06 4.32
CA LEU A 123 9.00 0.18 3.87
C LEU A 123 10.37 0.77 4.20
N GLU A 124 10.56 2.07 3.96
CA GLU A 124 11.78 2.79 4.30
C GLU A 124 12.05 2.73 5.81
N ASP A 125 11.05 3.02 6.65
CA ASP A 125 11.15 2.92 8.11
C ASP A 125 11.55 1.51 8.58
N LYS A 126 11.01 0.46 7.95
CA LYS A 126 11.35 -0.93 8.26
C LYS A 126 12.76 -1.31 7.81
N LEU A 127 13.26 -0.72 6.73
CA LEU A 127 14.63 -0.91 6.25
C LEU A 127 15.65 -0.15 7.11
N GLU A 128 15.28 1.03 7.62
CA GLU A 128 16.14 1.86 8.49
C GLU A 128 16.25 1.38 9.94
N GLN A 129 15.46 0.38 10.36
CA GLN A 129 15.50 -0.13 11.74
C GLN A 129 16.93 -0.46 12.20
N LYS A 130 17.43 0.34 13.16
CA LYS A 130 18.71 0.12 13.82
C LYS A 130 18.61 -1.13 14.70
N ILE A 131 19.45 -2.12 14.40
CA ILE A 131 19.58 -3.33 15.20
C ILE A 131 20.52 -3.03 16.37
N GLU A 132 19.97 -2.98 17.58
CA GLU A 132 20.77 -2.87 18.81
C GLU A 132 21.00 -4.25 19.41
N GLU A 133 22.23 -4.50 19.84
CA GLU A 133 22.64 -5.73 20.51
C GLU A 133 23.09 -5.42 21.93
N LYS A 134 22.51 -6.11 22.91
CA LYS A 134 22.85 -5.94 24.33
C LYS A 134 23.21 -7.28 24.93
N LEU A 135 24.47 -7.41 25.36
CA LEU A 135 24.94 -8.57 26.12
C LEU A 135 24.23 -8.58 27.49
N LEU A 136 23.34 -9.54 27.72
CA LEU A 136 22.58 -9.64 28.97
C LEU A 136 23.33 -10.44 30.05
N PHE A 137 24.00 -11.54 29.67
CA PHE A 137 24.88 -12.32 30.54
C PHE A 137 25.76 -13.27 29.71
N SER A 138 26.84 -13.75 30.32
CA SER A 138 27.68 -14.84 29.79
C SER A 138 27.74 -15.96 30.83
N LEU A 139 27.79 -17.21 30.35
CA LEU A 139 27.87 -18.41 31.19
C LEU A 139 29.19 -19.13 30.88
N PHE A 140 29.89 -19.55 31.92
CA PHE A 140 31.04 -20.44 31.83
C PHE A 140 30.69 -21.74 32.52
N TRP A 141 31.00 -22.87 31.90
CA TRP A 141 30.85 -24.19 32.47
C TRP A 141 32.13 -24.98 32.29
N GLU A 142 32.46 -25.79 33.30
CA GLU A 142 33.57 -26.73 33.31
C GLU A 142 32.97 -28.14 33.42
N VAL A 143 33.47 -29.08 32.61
CA VAL A 143 33.08 -30.48 32.69
C VAL A 143 34.06 -31.18 33.61
N LEU A 144 33.54 -31.72 34.72
CA LEU A 144 34.28 -32.55 35.68
C LEU A 144 34.46 -33.99 35.17
#